data_AF-A0A1M7LDL9-F1
#
_entry.id   AF-A0A1M7LDL9-F1
#
_cell.length_a   1.000
_cell.length_b   1.000
_cell.length_c   1.000
_cell.angle_alpha   90.00
_cell.angle_beta   90.00
_cell.angle_gamma   90.00
#
_symmetry.space_group_name_H-M   'P 1'
#
loop_
_entity.id
_entity.type
_entity.pdbx_description
1 polymer ?
#
loop_
_entity_poly.entity_id
_entity_poly.type
_entity_poly.pdbx_seq_one_letter_code
_entity_poly.pdbx_strand_id
1 'polypeptide(L)'
;MSVNNWTAKFNAKWIEGLRIQSGRGRKPILSKENDADLVIEIVKKNRQRLSVAKAEIEKESGKRLSNITLQRFLKVLTQDTSA
;
A
#
# COMPACT_ATOMS: atom_id res chain seq x y z
N MET A 1 -4.43 -19.91 16.71
CA MET A 1 -2.97 -19.95 16.51
C MET A 1 -2.38 -20.48 17.81
N SER A 2 -1.87 -21.72 17.83
CA SER A 2 -1.37 -22.37 19.06
C SER A 2 0.15 -22.47 19.04
N VAL A 3 0.76 -22.53 20.24
CA VAL A 3 2.22 -22.67 20.43
C VAL A 3 2.77 -23.86 19.64
N ASN A 4 2.06 -25.00 19.64
CA ASN A 4 2.46 -26.20 18.89
C ASN A 4 2.63 -25.98 17.39
N ASN A 5 1.84 -25.08 16.79
CA ASN A 5 1.96 -24.76 15.36
C ASN A 5 3.23 -23.94 15.06
N TRP A 6 3.70 -23.12 16.00
CA TRP A 6 4.99 -22.43 15.87
C TRP A 6 6.16 -23.41 15.99
N THR A 7 6.11 -24.30 16.98
CA THR A 7 7.15 -25.32 17.18
C THR A 7 7.28 -26.24 15.97
N ALA A 8 6.16 -26.67 15.39
CA ALA A 8 6.15 -27.49 14.18
C ALA A 8 6.78 -26.76 12.97
N LYS A 9 6.46 -25.47 12.77
CA LYS A 9 7.04 -24.66 11.68
C LYS A 9 8.52 -24.41 11.86
N PHE A 10 8.95 -24.14 13.09
CA PHE A 10 10.35 -23.97 13.42
C PHE A 10 11.14 -25.26 13.17
N ASN A 11 10.64 -26.41 13.63
CA ASN A 11 11.32 -27.69 13.40
C ASN A 11 11.42 -28.04 11.90
N ALA A 12 10.45 -27.63 11.09
CA ALA A 12 10.43 -27.94 9.65
C ALA A 12 11.29 -26.99 8.80
N LYS A 13 11.34 -25.70 9.14
CA LYS A 13 11.93 -24.65 8.29
C LYS A 13 12.82 -23.65 9.05
N TRP A 14 13.13 -23.94 10.31
CA TRP A 14 13.85 -23.06 11.23
C TRP A 14 13.25 -21.65 11.19
N ILE A 15 14.09 -20.61 11.01
CA ILE A 15 13.64 -19.22 11.20
C ILE A 15 12.72 -18.82 10.06
N GLU A 16 12.94 -19.42 8.89
CA GLU A 16 12.15 -19.18 7.69
C GLU A 16 10.70 -19.62 7.89
N GLY A 17 10.47 -20.66 8.70
CA GLY A 17 9.13 -21.13 9.06
C GLY A 17 8.33 -20.15 9.93
N LEU A 18 9.04 -19.28 10.66
CA LEU A 18 8.45 -18.28 11.54
C LEU A 18 8.30 -16.90 10.88
N ARG A 19 8.92 -16.68 9.71
CA ARG A 19 8.75 -15.44 8.94
C ARG A 19 7.29 -15.25 8.52
N ILE A 20 6.89 -13.99 8.40
CA ILE A 20 5.57 -13.63 7.88
C ILE A 20 5.51 -14.09 6.43
N GLN A 21 4.61 -15.02 6.14
CA GLN A 21 4.38 -15.48 4.78
C GLN A 21 3.92 -14.33 3.90
N SER A 22 4.44 -14.29 2.67
CA SER A 22 4.03 -13.35 1.64
C SER A 22 2.51 -13.38 1.45
N GLY A 23 1.90 -12.21 1.37
CA GLY A 23 0.46 -12.09 1.14
C GLY A 23 -0.42 -12.14 2.39
N ARG A 24 0.16 -12.27 3.60
CA ARG A 24 -0.60 -12.08 4.84
C ARG A 24 -0.92 -10.61 5.09
N GLY A 25 -2.15 -10.34 5.56
CA GLY A 25 -2.62 -9.01 5.93
C GLY A 25 -3.52 -8.35 4.87
N ARG A 26 -4.14 -7.23 5.25
CA ARG A 26 -4.99 -6.45 4.35
C ARG A 26 -4.12 -5.78 3.29
N LYS A 27 -4.46 -5.99 2.02
CA LYS A 27 -3.79 -5.34 0.89
C LYS A 27 -3.98 -3.82 0.95
N PRO A 28 -2.97 -3.03 0.54
CA PRO A 28 -3.09 -1.59 0.47
C PRO A 28 -4.20 -1.20 -0.51
N ILE A 29 -4.86 -0.06 -0.25
CA ILE A 29 -5.94 0.43 -1.11
C ILE A 29 -5.37 0.87 -2.46
N LEU A 30 -4.24 1.59 -2.45
CA LEU A 30 -3.50 1.96 -3.65
C LEU A 30 -2.21 1.14 -3.72
N SER A 31 -1.92 0.55 -4.88
CA SER A 31 -0.67 -0.17 -5.14
C SER A 31 0.24 0.66 -6.04
N LYS A 32 1.55 0.60 -5.80
CA LYS A 32 2.52 1.34 -6.62
C LYS A 32 2.47 0.89 -8.08
N GLU A 33 2.27 -0.40 -8.28
CA GLU A 33 2.36 -1.05 -9.59
C GLU A 33 1.20 -0.67 -10.52
N ASN A 34 0.02 -0.33 -9.95
CA ASN A 34 -1.18 -0.11 -10.75
C ASN A 34 -1.73 1.32 -10.65
N ASP A 35 -1.54 1.98 -9.51
CA ASP A 35 -2.21 3.25 -9.21
C ASP A 35 -1.25 4.45 -9.23
N ALA A 36 0.07 4.24 -9.31
CA ALA A 36 1.05 5.34 -9.19
C ALA A 36 0.90 6.40 -10.29
N ASP A 37 0.87 5.98 -11.55
CA ASP A 37 0.83 6.91 -12.68
C ASP A 37 -0.45 7.76 -12.68
N LEU A 38 -1.60 7.10 -12.48
CA LEU A 38 -2.90 7.76 -12.37
C LEU A 38 -2.94 8.79 -11.23
N VAL A 39 -2.45 8.41 -10.05
CA VAL A 39 -2.40 9.32 -8.91
C VAL A 39 -1.47 10.49 -9.17
N ILE A 40 -0.31 10.27 -9.80
CA ILE A 40 0.65 11.32 -10.11
C ILE A 40 0.06 12.32 -11.11
N GLU A 41 -0.60 11.86 -12.16
CA GLU A 41 -1.22 12.74 -13.17
C GLU A 41 -2.32 13.62 -12.56
N ILE A 42 -3.23 13.01 -11.79
CA ILE A 42 -4.33 13.74 -11.16
C ILE A 42 -3.81 14.74 -10.12
N VAL A 43 -2.83 14.36 -9.31
CA VAL A 43 -2.24 15.25 -8.30
C VAL A 43 -1.44 16.38 -8.96
N LYS A 44 -0.78 16.14 -10.10
CA LYS A 44 -0.13 17.19 -10.89
C LYS A 44 -1.13 18.23 -11.40
N LYS A 45 -2.30 17.80 -11.88
CA LYS A 45 -3.40 18.69 -12.32
C LYS A 45 -3.98 19.50 -11.15
N ASN A 46 -4.11 18.89 -9.99
CA ASN A 46 -4.77 19.46 -8.80
C ASN A 46 -3.80 19.75 -7.64
N ARG A 47 -2.62 20.33 -7.93
CA ARG A 47 -1.46 20.39 -7.01
C ARG A 47 -1.73 21.06 -5.65
N GLN A 48 -2.63 22.04 -5.60
CA GLN A 48 -2.99 22.77 -4.37
C GLN A 48 -4.25 22.23 -3.68
N ARG A 49 -5.05 21.40 -4.37
CA ARG A 49 -6.38 20.97 -3.91
C ARG A 49 -6.45 19.45 -3.82
N LEU A 50 -5.89 18.91 -2.75
CA LEU A 50 -5.80 17.46 -2.52
C LEU A 50 -7.18 16.79 -2.42
N SER A 51 -8.20 17.49 -1.92
CA SER A 51 -9.56 16.97 -1.81
C SER A 51 -10.22 16.73 -3.17
N VAL A 52 -9.96 17.60 -4.15
CA VAL A 52 -10.45 17.47 -5.53
C VAL A 52 -9.73 16.31 -6.22
N ALA A 53 -8.40 16.27 -6.10
CA ALA A 53 -7.60 15.14 -6.59
C ALA A 53 -8.09 13.80 -6.02
N LYS A 54 -8.43 13.77 -4.72
CA LYS A 54 -8.98 12.58 -4.06
C LYS A 54 -10.28 12.12 -4.73
N ALA A 55 -11.21 13.03 -4.98
CA ALA A 55 -12.50 12.69 -5.59
C ALA A 55 -12.32 12.17 -7.03
N GLU A 56 -11.42 12.75 -7.79
CA GLU A 56 -11.05 12.27 -9.14
C GLU A 56 -10.41 10.87 -9.10
N ILE A 57 -9.47 10.64 -8.18
CA ILE A 57 -8.83 9.32 -8.00
C ILE A 57 -9.86 8.26 -7.58
N GLU A 58 -10.78 8.58 -6.67
CA GLU A 58 -11.85 7.66 -6.26
C GLU A 58 -12.78 7.34 -7.44
N LYS A 59 -13.01 8.30 -8.34
CA LYS A 59 -13.84 8.14 -9.53
C LYS A 59 -13.16 7.28 -10.60
N GLU A 60 -11.88 7.51 -10.87
CA GLU A 60 -11.16 6.77 -11.92
C GLU A 60 -10.70 5.38 -11.45
N SER A 61 -10.18 5.26 -10.22
CA SER A 61 -9.74 3.95 -9.71
C SER A 61 -10.90 3.09 -9.18
N GLY A 62 -12.06 3.70 -8.88
CA GLY A 62 -13.17 3.05 -8.20
C GLY A 62 -12.92 2.71 -6.73
N LYS A 63 -11.77 3.10 -6.16
CA LYS A 63 -11.37 2.77 -4.79
C LYS A 63 -11.59 3.95 -3.87
N ARG A 64 -12.33 3.75 -2.77
CA ARG A 64 -12.50 4.77 -1.72
C ARG A 64 -11.28 4.84 -0.82
N LEU A 65 -10.80 6.06 -0.56
CA LEU A 65 -9.62 6.31 0.24
C LEU A 65 -9.75 7.58 1.08
N SER A 66 -9.05 7.60 2.22
CA SER A 66 -9.00 8.79 3.08
C SER A 66 -7.94 9.78 2.57
N ASN A 67 -8.05 11.05 2.94
CA ASN A 67 -7.00 12.04 2.65
C ASN A 67 -5.64 11.60 3.22
N ILE A 68 -5.65 10.98 4.41
CA ILE A 68 -4.44 10.46 5.05
C ILE A 68 -3.83 9.33 4.21
N THR A 69 -4.65 8.45 3.63
CA THR A 69 -4.20 7.38 2.73
C THR A 69 -3.52 7.96 1.50
N LEU A 70 -4.11 8.97 0.86
CA LEU A 70 -3.52 9.65 -0.29
C LEU A 70 -2.17 10.30 0.07
N GLN A 71 -2.12 11.01 1.20
CA GLN A 71 -0.87 11.63 1.67
C GLN A 71 0.22 10.61 1.96
N ARG A 72 -0.12 9.48 2.61
CA ARG A 72 0.83 8.38 2.86
C ARG A 72 1.33 7.78 1.56
N PHE A 73 0.44 7.57 0.59
CA PHE A 73 0.81 7.03 -0.71
C PHE A 73 1.77 7.97 -1.46
N LEU A 74 1.51 9.29 -1.45
CA LEU A 74 2.41 10.28 -2.04
C LEU A 74 3.79 10.30 -1.37
N LYS A 75 3.85 10.21 -0.04
CA LYS A 75 5.13 10.10 0.68
C LYS A 75 5.93 8.88 0.24
N VAL A 76 5.25 7.75 0.12
CA VAL A 76 5.83 6.48 -0.31
C VAL A 76 6.35 6.54 -1.74
N LEU A 77 5.71 7.30 -2.64
CA LEU A 77 6.21 7.55 -4.00
C LEU A 77 7.45 8.46 -4.00
N THR A 78 7.49 9.50 -3.17
CA THR A 78 8.64 10.43 -3.12
C THR A 78 9.91 9.82 -2.52
N GLN A 79 9.76 8.86 -1.60
CA GLN A 79 10.91 8.17 -1.00
C GLN A 79 11.66 7.30 -2.02
N ASP A 80 10.98 6.71 -3.00
CA ASP A 80 11.61 5.93 -4.07
C ASP A 80 12.41 6.81 -5.06
N THR A 81 12.05 8.10 -5.19
CA THR A 81 12.72 9.03 -6.12
C THR A 81 14.01 9.62 -5.54
N SER A 82 14.27 9.44 -4.24
CA SER A 82 15.44 10.03 -3.56
C SER A 82 16.68 9.11 -3.53
N ALA A 83 16.76 8.17 -4.48
CA ALA A 83 17.87 7.22 -4.64
C ALA A 83 18.76 7.58 -5.84
#